data_AF-A0A1I1XH44-F1
#
_entry.id   AF-A0A1I1XH44-F1
#
_cell.length_a   1.000
_cell.length_b   1.000
_cell.length_c   1.000
_cell.angle_alpha   90.00
_cell.angle_beta   90.00
_cell.angle_gamma   90.00
#
_symmetry.space_group_name_H-M   'P 1'
#
loop_
_entity.id
_entity.type
_entity.pdbx_description
1 polymer ?
#
loop_
_entity_poly.entity_id
_entity_poly.type
_entity_poly.pdbx_seq_one_letter_code
_entity_poly.pdbx_strand_id
1 'polypeptide(L)' 'MLRYLPTHEGCGLVEALSDPPVHHALNLMHARVSEPWTVAKLAALVRLSRSGFAQRFTQLVGDPPRPL' A
#
# COMPACT_ATOMS: atom_id res chain seq x y z
N MET A 1 34.13 -0.31 -2.64
CA MET A 1 32.78 -0.85 -2.36
C MET A 1 31.84 0.33 -2.12
N LEU A 2 31.19 0.86 -3.16
CA LEU A 2 30.13 1.85 -2.97
C LEU A 2 28.84 1.11 -2.60
N ARG A 3 28.32 1.42 -1.42
CA ARG A 3 27.00 1.00 -0.93
C ARG A 3 25.94 1.81 -1.69
N TYR A 4 25.08 1.11 -2.42
CA TYR A 4 23.86 1.63 -3.01
C TYR A 4 23.00 2.29 -1.92
N LEU A 5 22.82 3.61 -2.00
CA LEU A 5 21.76 4.33 -1.30
C LEU A 5 20.65 4.54 -2.34
N PRO A 6 19.51 3.84 -2.27
CA PRO A 6 18.37 4.22 -3.08
C PRO A 6 17.90 5.58 -2.58
N THR A 7 18.10 6.60 -3.41
CA THR A 7 17.46 7.91 -3.31
C THR A 7 15.96 7.70 -3.40
N HIS A 8 15.27 7.57 -2.26
CA HIS A 8 13.81 7.47 -2.24
C HIS A 8 13.20 8.88 -2.26
N GLU A 9 13.57 9.67 -3.27
CA GLU A 9 13.10 11.04 -3.44
C GLU A 9 12.17 11.06 -4.65
N GLY A 10 10.91 10.67 -4.41
CA GLY A 10 9.80 10.84 -5.35
C GLY A 10 9.17 9.58 -5.94
N CYS A 11 9.71 8.36 -5.76
CA CYS A 11 9.26 7.17 -6.51
C CYS A 11 8.24 6.25 -5.79
N GLY A 12 8.08 6.32 -4.46
CA GLY A 12 7.14 5.42 -3.75
C GLY A 12 5.65 5.70 -4.02
N LEU A 13 5.27 6.98 -4.12
CA LEU A 13 3.87 7.38 -4.36
C LEU A 13 3.44 7.13 -5.81
N VAL A 14 4.33 7.35 -6.79
CA VAL A 14 4.04 7.08 -8.21
C VAL A 14 4.04 5.59 -8.54
N GLU A 15 4.87 4.77 -7.91
CA GLU A 15 4.80 3.31 -8.05
C GLU A 15 3.54 2.72 -7.39
N ALA A 16 3.12 3.25 -6.22
CA ALA A 16 1.85 2.89 -5.58
C ALA A 16 0.64 3.19 -6.47
N LEU A 17 0.69 4.29 -7.24
CA LEU A 17 -0.35 4.65 -8.21
C LEU A 17 -0.30 3.77 -9.47
N SER A 18 0.83 3.11 -9.75
CA SER A 18 1.00 2.21 -10.90
C SER A 18 0.57 0.76 -10.62
N ASP A 19 0.34 0.38 -9.36
CA ASP A 19 -0.27 -0.89 -8.97
C ASP A 19 -1.79 -0.71 -8.77
N PRO A 20 -2.65 -1.19 -9.68
CA PRO A 20 -4.09 -0.99 -9.59
C PRO A 20 -4.74 -1.44 -8.27
N PRO A 21 -4.35 -2.58 -7.65
CA PRO A 21 -4.93 -2.96 -6.36
C PRO A 21 -4.51 -2.02 -5.22
N VAL A 22 -3.25 -1.60 -5.13
CA VAL A 22 -2.81 -0.65 -4.10
C VAL A 22 -3.42 0.73 -4.30
N HIS A 23 -3.49 1.23 -5.54
CA HIS A 23 -4.20 2.47 -5.86
C HIS A 23 -5.67 2.42 -5.42
N HIS A 24 -6.38 1.32 -5.72
CA HIS A 24 -7.78 1.17 -5.34
C HIS A 24 -7.96 1.16 -3.81
N ALA A 25 -7.09 0.47 -3.08
CA ALA A 25 -7.09 0.47 -1.62
C ALA A 25 -6.87 1.88 -1.05
N LEU A 26 -5.92 2.65 -1.58
CA LEU A 26 -5.65 4.03 -1.14
C LEU A 26 -6.85 4.96 -1.41
N ASN A 27 -7.49 4.85 -2.58
CA ASN A 27 -8.70 5.62 -2.87
C ASN A 27 -9.85 5.27 -1.91
N LEU A 28 -10.03 3.99 -1.56
CA LEU A 28 -11.04 3.58 -0.59
C LEU A 28 -10.77 4.18 0.79
N MET A 29 -9.52 4.15 1.25
CA MET A 29 -9.11 4.77 2.51
C MET A 29 -9.40 6.27 2.52
N HIS A 30 -9.02 6.98 1.46
CA HIS A 30 -9.26 8.42 1.34
C HIS A 30 -10.75 8.77 1.26
N ALA A 31 -11.55 7.95 0.58
CA ALA A 31 -12.99 8.16 0.49
C ALA A 31 -13.71 7.94 1.83
N ARG A 32 -13.14 7.13 2.74
CA ARG A 32 -13.72 6.83 4.06
C ARG A 32 -12.67 6.84 5.16
N VAL A 33 -12.16 8.02 5.46
CA VAL A 33 -11.13 8.24 6.49
C VAL A 33 -11.58 7.79 7.88
N SER A 34 -12.88 7.85 8.17
CA SER A 34 -13.44 7.46 9.48
C SER A 34 -13.69 5.94 9.62
N GLU A 35 -13.46 5.15 8.58
CA GLU A 35 -13.69 3.71 8.62
C GLU A 35 -12.46 2.97 9.17
N PRO A 36 -12.63 1.98 10.09
CA PRO A 36 -11.50 1.20 10.59
C PRO A 36 -10.99 0.25 9.50
N TRP A 37 -9.87 0.61 8.88
CA TRP A 37 -9.25 -0.16 7.82
C TRP A 37 -8.35 -1.25 8.39
N THR A 38 -8.55 -2.48 7.91
CA THR A 38 -7.67 -3.60 8.21
C THR A 38 -7.09 -4.16 6.92
N VAL A 39 -5.89 -4.75 7.00
CA VAL A 39 -5.24 -5.45 5.89
C VAL A 39 -6.19 -6.46 5.24
N ALA A 40 -6.96 -7.20 6.03
CA ALA A 40 -7.89 -8.21 5.55
C ALA A 40 -9.07 -7.58 4.77
N LYS A 41 -9.64 -6.48 5.28
CA LYS A 41 -10.75 -5.77 4.62
C LYS A 41 -10.33 -5.20 3.27
N LEU A 42 -9.15 -4.57 3.22
CA LEU A 42 -8.61 -4.01 1.98
C LEU A 42 -8.26 -5.10 0.98
N ALA A 43 -7.59 -6.16 1.42
CA ALA A 43 -7.25 -7.30 0.57
C ALA A 43 -8.50 -7.92 -0.07
N ALA A 44 -9.59 -8.07 0.70
CA ALA A 44 -10.87 -8.55 0.18
C ALA A 44 -11.47 -7.61 -0.89
N LEU A 45 -11.41 -6.29 -0.67
CA LEU A 45 -11.93 -5.29 -1.61
C LEU A 45 -11.14 -5.25 -2.92
N VAL A 46 -9.83 -5.51 -2.88
CA VAL A 46 -8.96 -5.54 -4.07
C VAL A 46 -8.75 -6.95 -4.63
N ARG A 47 -9.49 -7.95 -4.13
CA ARG A 47 -9.44 -9.37 -4.56
C ARG A 47 -8.05 -10.01 -4.48
N LEU A 48 -7.29 -9.68 -3.45
CA LEU A 48 -5.99 -10.29 -3.13
C LEU A 48 -6.06 -11.11 -1.85
N SER A 49 -5.14 -12.07 -1.72
CA SER A 49 -4.91 -12.70 -0.43
C SER A 49 -4.34 -11.67 0.57
N ARG A 50 -4.62 -11.83 1.86
CA ARG A 50 -4.13 -10.93 2.92
C ARG A 50 -2.62 -10.74 2.86
N SER A 51 -1.87 -11.84 2.70
CA SER A 51 -0.40 -11.81 2.65
C SER A 51 0.12 -11.16 1.38
N GLY A 52 -0.51 -11.42 0.22
CA GLY A 52 -0.13 -10.79 -1.05
C GLY A 52 -0.38 -9.29 -1.06
N PHE A 53 -1.51 -8.86 -0.51
CA PHE A 53 -1.81 -7.44 -0.33
C PHE A 53 -0.84 -6.77 0.64
N ALA A 54 -0.58 -7.36 1.81
CA ALA A 54 0.35 -6.81 2.79
C ALA A 54 1.75 -6.61 2.21
N GLN A 55 2.26 -7.60 1.47
CA GLN A 55 3.57 -7.49 0.82
C GLN A 55 3.61 -6.33 -0.18
N ARG A 56 2.64 -6.26 -1.09
CA ARG A 56 2.57 -5.18 -2.10
C ARG A 56 2.42 -3.81 -1.46
N PHE A 57 1.52 -3.69 -0.48
CA PHE A 57 1.27 -2.43 0.21
C PHE A 57 2.53 -1.94 0.94
N THR A 58 3.22 -2.81 1.68
CA THR A 58 4.48 -2.43 2.36
C THR A 58 5.58 -2.04 1.37
N GLN A 59 5.69 -2.72 0.22
CA GLN A 59 6.67 -2.38 -0.82
C GLN A 59 6.43 -0.98 -1.41
N LEU A 60 5.17 -0.56 -1.53
CA LEU A 60 4.79 0.69 -2.20
C LEU A 60 4.56 1.86 -1.24
N VAL A 61 4.08 1.60 -0.02
CA VAL A 61 3.72 2.62 0.98
C VAL A 61 4.77 2.73 2.09
N GLY A 62 5.69 1.77 2.18
CA GLY A 62 6.81 1.76 3.14
C GLY A 62 6.47 1.24 4.54
N ASP A 63 5.20 1.31 4.97
CA ASP A 63 4.72 0.80 6.26
C ASP A 63 3.56 -0.18 6.04
N PRO A 64 3.48 -1.31 6.78
CA PRO A 64 2.33 -2.22 6.68
C PRO A 64 1.03 -1.48 7.08
N PRO A 65 -0.14 -1.84 6.51
CA PRO A 65 -1.39 -1.20 6.89
C PRO A 65 -1.68 -1.50 8.37
N ARG A 66 -1.37 -0.54 9.24
CA ARG A 66 -1.67 -0.63 10.66
C ARG A 66 -3.16 -0.40 10.88
N PRO A 67 -3.82 -1.17 11.75
CA PRO A 67 -5.14 -0.80 12.21
C PRO A 67 -5.03 0.54 12.96
N LEU A 68 -5.78 1.55 12.51
CA LEU A 68 -6.15 2.70 13.33
C LEU A 68 -7.33 2.31 14.22
#